data_AF-A0A1C7MYT2-F1
#
_entry.id   AF-A0A1C7MYT2-F1
#
_cell.length_a   1.000
_cell.length_b   1.000
_cell.length_c   1.000
_cell.angle_alpha   90.00
_cell.angle_beta   90.00
_cell.angle_gamma   90.00
#
_symmetry.space_group_name_H-M   'P 1'
#
loop_
_entity.id
_entity.type
_entity.pdbx_description
1 polymer ?
#
loop_
_entity_poly.entity_id
_entity_poly.type
_entity_poly.pdbx_seq_one_letter_code
_entity_poly.pdbx_strand_id
1 'polypeptide(L)'
;LTVWSSIWSLYFDAPFSAEALSSAITSLDFPALKSCYADTNPSSIFGSTLLSIWRAHWAFVFSDIPFISHPIVATASRLVELSQQEALVKAGISHTPLFLLDP
;
A
#
# COMPACT_ATOMS: atom_id res chain seq x y z
N LEU A 1 -12.23 8.85 -4.61
CA LEU A 1 -10.97 9.19 -5.32
C LEU A 1 -9.86 9.69 -4.40
N THR A 2 -10.18 10.45 -3.34
CA THR A 2 -9.17 11.01 -2.41
C THR A 2 -8.19 9.98 -1.83
N VAL A 3 -8.67 8.81 -1.41
CA VAL A 3 -7.78 7.73 -0.91
C VAL A 3 -6.77 7.32 -1.99
N TRP A 4 -7.25 7.11 -3.21
CA TRP A 4 -6.40 6.75 -4.35
C TRP A 4 -5.38 7.82 -4.67
N SER A 5 -5.78 9.09 -4.78
CA SER A 5 -4.83 10.18 -5.04
C SER A 5 -3.78 10.30 -3.93
N SER A 6 -4.17 10.13 -2.66
CA SER A 6 -3.23 10.19 -1.52
C SER A 6 -2.22 9.04 -1.53
N ILE A 7 -2.68 7.80 -1.74
CA ILE A 7 -1.79 6.64 -1.89
C ILE A 7 -0.89 6.80 -3.10
N TRP A 8 -1.45 7.29 -4.21
CA TRP A 8 -0.70 7.49 -5.44
C TRP A 8 0.47 8.45 -5.23
N SER A 9 0.16 9.63 -4.68
CA SER A 9 1.14 10.65 -4.34
C SER A 9 2.13 10.19 -3.26
N LEU A 10 1.81 9.18 -2.46
CA LEU A 10 2.74 8.64 -1.46
C LEU A 10 3.79 7.75 -2.11
N TYR A 11 3.39 6.80 -2.95
CA TYR A 11 4.28 5.72 -3.41
C TYR A 11 4.87 5.89 -4.80
N PHE A 12 4.21 6.60 -5.72
CA PHE A 12 4.59 6.62 -7.14
C PHE A 12 5.18 7.96 -7.57
N ASP A 13 6.08 7.91 -8.56
CA ASP A 13 6.72 9.08 -9.18
C ASP A 13 5.93 9.65 -10.38
N ALA A 14 4.74 9.10 -10.65
CA ALA A 14 3.85 9.56 -11.70
C ALA A 14 2.69 10.39 -11.14
N PRO A 15 2.18 11.40 -11.87
CA PRO A 15 0.97 12.11 -11.48
C PRO A 15 -0.24 11.17 -11.44
N PHE A 16 -1.16 11.41 -10.50
CA PHE A 16 -2.40 10.66 -10.41
C PHE A 16 -3.36 11.03 -11.55
N SER A 17 -3.92 10.04 -12.24
CA SER A 17 -5.08 10.21 -13.11
C SER A 17 -6.04 9.03 -12.97
N ALA A 18 -7.30 9.24 -13.33
CA ALA A 18 -8.31 8.18 -13.27
C ALA A 18 -8.03 7.08 -14.29
N GLU A 19 -7.47 7.43 -15.44
CA GLU A 19 -7.06 6.53 -16.52
C GLU A 19 -5.88 5.66 -16.07
N ALA A 20 -4.87 6.26 -15.44
CA ALA A 20 -3.72 5.53 -14.90
C ALA A 20 -4.17 4.57 -13.78
N LEU A 21 -5.08 5.02 -12.91
CA LEU A 21 -5.68 4.17 -11.89
C LEU A 21 -6.44 2.99 -12.51
N SER A 22 -7.23 3.25 -13.55
CA SER A 22 -7.97 2.21 -14.27
C SER A 22 -7.01 1.20 -14.91
N SER A 23 -5.96 1.65 -15.59
CA SER A 23 -4.94 0.78 -16.19
C SER A 23 -4.25 -0.09 -15.14
N ALA A 24 -3.86 0.50 -14.01
CA ALA A 24 -3.20 -0.22 -12.93
C ALA A 24 -4.11 -1.28 -12.29
N ILE A 25 -5.40 -1.00 -12.15
CA ILE A 25 -6.37 -1.97 -11.58
C ILE A 25 -6.70 -3.09 -12.57
N THR A 26 -6.89 -2.77 -13.85
CA THR A 26 -7.41 -3.72 -14.84
C THR A 26 -6.32 -4.50 -15.57
N SER A 27 -5.20 -3.85 -15.87
CA SER A 27 -4.09 -4.40 -16.64
C SER A 27 -2.86 -4.72 -15.80
N LEU A 28 -2.89 -4.40 -14.50
CA LEU A 28 -1.72 -4.50 -13.60
C LEU A 28 -0.51 -3.71 -14.11
N ASP A 29 -0.79 -2.62 -14.83
CA ASP A 29 0.21 -1.69 -15.36
C ASP A 29 0.50 -0.60 -14.33
N PHE A 30 1.57 -0.79 -13.57
CA PHE A 30 1.91 0.07 -12.45
C PHE A 30 2.96 1.12 -12.83
N PRO A 31 2.78 2.38 -12.42
CA PRO A 31 3.80 3.40 -12.63
C PRO A 31 5.04 3.14 -11.76
N ALA A 32 6.13 3.82 -12.09
CA ALA A 32 7.36 3.75 -11.32
C ALA A 32 7.14 4.18 -9.86
N LEU A 33 7.69 3.37 -8.94
CA LEU A 33 7.74 3.70 -7.52
C LEU A 33 8.81 4.73 -7.25
N LYS A 34 8.58 5.53 -6.21
CA LYS A 34 9.62 6.38 -5.62
C LYS A 34 10.79 5.54 -5.13
N SER A 35 11.99 6.12 -5.18
CA SER A 35 13.23 5.47 -4.77
C SER A 35 13.20 4.89 -3.35
N CYS A 36 12.55 5.56 -2.40
CA CYS A 36 12.39 5.08 -1.02
C CYS A 36 11.51 3.82 -0.89
N TYR A 37 10.74 3.48 -1.93
CA TYR A 37 9.85 2.32 -1.96
C TYR A 37 10.28 1.31 -3.03
N ALA A 38 11.51 1.37 -3.54
CA ALA A 38 11.98 0.51 -4.64
C ALA A 38 11.79 -0.99 -4.39
N ASP A 39 11.92 -1.44 -3.13
CA ASP A 39 11.74 -2.85 -2.74
C ASP A 39 10.27 -3.25 -2.50
N THR A 40 9.33 -2.32 -2.70
CA THR A 40 7.90 -2.56 -2.52
C THR A 40 7.30 -3.18 -3.76
N ASN A 41 6.46 -4.20 -3.60
CA ASN A 41 5.66 -4.70 -4.70
C ASN A 41 4.50 -3.72 -5.01
N PRO A 42 4.39 -3.14 -6.21
CA PRO A 42 3.27 -2.25 -6.56
C PRO A 42 1.90 -2.88 -6.36
N SER A 43 1.76 -4.19 -6.64
CA SER A 43 0.51 -4.91 -6.44
C SER A 43 0.09 -4.98 -4.97
N SER A 44 1.04 -5.00 -4.02
CA SER A 44 0.69 -4.99 -2.59
C SER A 44 0.18 -3.61 -2.15
N ILE A 45 0.62 -2.52 -2.77
CA ILE A 45 0.08 -1.16 -2.56
C ILE A 45 -1.38 -1.10 -3.00
N PHE A 46 -1.68 -1.58 -4.20
CA PHE A 46 -3.05 -1.61 -4.71
C PHE A 46 -3.95 -2.54 -3.90
N GLY A 47 -3.48 -3.75 -3.59
CA GLY A 47 -4.22 -4.72 -2.78
C GLY A 47 -4.52 -4.18 -1.38
N SER A 48 -3.54 -3.58 -0.72
CA SER A 48 -3.70 -2.96 0.61
C SER A 48 -4.69 -1.79 0.58
N THR A 49 -4.66 -1.00 -0.48
CA THR A 49 -5.57 0.15 -0.68
C THR A 49 -7.00 -0.32 -0.91
N LEU A 50 -7.20 -1.27 -1.83
CA LEU A 50 -8.51 -1.88 -2.10
C LEU A 50 -9.10 -2.51 -0.83
N LEU A 51 -8.30 -3.30 -0.11
CA LEU A 51 -8.72 -3.92 1.14
C LEU A 51 -9.14 -2.88 2.19
N SER A 52 -8.39 -1.79 2.31
CA SER A 52 -8.70 -0.73 3.27
C SER A 52 -10.00 0.01 2.90
N ILE A 53 -10.18 0.33 1.62
CA ILE A 53 -11.42 0.92 1.10
C ILE A 53 -12.61 -0.03 1.33
N TRP A 54 -12.43 -1.31 1.02
CA TRP A 54 -13.45 -2.33 1.23
C TRP A 54 -13.88 -2.44 2.69
N ARG A 55 -12.91 -2.51 3.61
CA ARG A 55 -13.19 -2.55 5.06
C ARG A 55 -13.93 -1.31 5.55
N ALA A 56 -13.53 -0.12 5.09
CA ALA A 56 -14.19 1.12 5.45
C ALA A 56 -15.61 1.22 4.86
N HIS A 57 -15.81 0.73 3.64
CA HIS A 57 -17.13 0.65 3.02
C HIS A 57 -18.08 -0.23 3.83
N TRP A 58 -17.65 -1.43 4.23
CA TRP A 58 -18.50 -2.31 5.04
C TRP A 58 -18.70 -1.82 6.46
N ALA A 59 -17.71 -1.16 7.06
CA ALA A 59 -17.87 -0.50 8.36
C ALA A 59 -18.91 0.62 8.31
N PHE A 60 -18.97 1.37 7.21
CA PHE A 60 -20.03 2.35 6.98
C PHE A 60 -21.39 1.68 6.84
N VAL A 61 -21.51 0.63 6.01
CA VAL A 61 -22.78 -0.07 5.75
C VAL A 61 -23.34 -0.77 6.99
N PHE A 62 -22.49 -1.45 7.77
CA PHE A 62 -22.94 -2.32 8.87
C PHE A 62 -22.74 -1.75 10.26
N SER A 63 -21.89 -0.74 10.43
CA SER A 63 -21.53 -0.19 11.74
C SER A 63 -21.72 1.32 11.84
N ASP A 64 -22.27 1.96 10.80
CA ASP A 64 -22.52 3.41 10.72
C ASP A 64 -21.24 4.24 10.98
N ILE A 65 -20.08 3.66 10.67
CA ILE A 65 -18.79 4.34 10.82
C ILE A 65 -18.56 5.23 9.59
N PRO A 66 -18.33 6.55 9.73
CA PRO A 66 -18.15 7.44 8.60
C PRO A 66 -16.96 7.04 7.71
N PHE A 67 -17.16 7.14 6.39
CA PHE A 67 -16.09 6.90 5.42
C PHE A 67 -15.14 8.11 5.35
N ILE A 68 -14.04 8.07 6.11
CA ILE A 68 -13.04 9.15 6.17
C ILE A 68 -11.76 8.69 5.49
N SER A 69 -11.23 9.46 4.54
CA SER A 69 -10.06 9.07 3.74
C SER A 69 -8.77 8.90 4.56
N HIS A 70 -8.53 9.79 5.52
CA HIS A 70 -7.30 9.80 6.32
C HIS A 70 -6.99 8.46 7.04
N PRO A 71 -7.91 7.87 7.85
CA PRO A 71 -7.65 6.58 8.50
C PRO A 71 -7.54 5.42 7.50
N ILE A 72 -8.20 5.52 6.33
CA ILE A 72 -8.10 4.51 5.27
C ILE A 72 -6.70 4.52 4.67
N VAL A 73 -6.16 5.71 4.36
CA VAL A 73 -4.79 5.87 3.85
C VAL A 73 -3.77 5.35 4.86
N ALA A 74 -3.90 5.73 6.14
CA ALA A 74 -3.00 5.24 7.19
C ALA A 74 -3.06 3.70 7.34
N THR A 75 -4.25 3.12 7.26
CA THR A 75 -4.43 1.67 7.33
C THR A 75 -3.81 0.96 6.12
N ALA A 76 -4.01 1.51 4.92
CA ALA A 76 -3.44 0.98 3.70
C ALA A 76 -1.90 1.01 3.75
N SER A 77 -1.30 2.12 4.16
CA SER A 77 0.15 2.24 4.29
C SER A 77 0.74 1.23 5.27
N ARG A 78 0.09 1.04 6.43
CA ARG A 78 0.49 0.02 7.40
C ARG A 78 0.44 -1.40 6.82
N LEU A 79 -0.57 -1.70 6.00
CA LEU A 79 -0.68 -3.01 5.34
C LEU A 79 0.40 -3.21 4.27
N VAL A 80 0.80 -2.15 3.58
CA VAL A 80 1.94 -2.20 2.65
C VAL A 80 3.23 -2.54 3.39
N GLU A 81 3.51 -1.86 4.50
CA GLU A 81 4.68 -2.13 5.34
C GLU A 81 4.69 -3.58 5.85
N LEU A 82 3.55 -4.07 6.34
CA LEU A 82 3.41 -5.46 6.77
C LEU A 82 3.66 -6.44 5.60
N SER A 83 3.11 -6.15 4.41
CA SER A 83 3.35 -6.98 3.23
C SER A 83 4.83 -7.02 2.82
N GLN A 84 5.56 -5.91 2.96
CA GLN A 84 7.00 -5.88 2.72
C GLN A 84 7.74 -6.73 3.76
N GLN A 85 7.41 -6.58 5.04
CA GLN A 85 8.01 -7.36 6.12
C GLN A 85 7.80 -8.87 5.92
N GLU A 86 6.57 -9.28 5.58
CA GLU A 86 6.26 -10.68 5.25
C GLU A 86 7.06 -11.19 4.05
N ALA A 87 7.25 -10.35 3.02
CA ALA A 87 8.05 -10.70 1.85
C ALA A 87 9.53 -10.90 2.22
N LEU A 88 10.10 -10.05 3.06
CA LEU A 88 11.48 -10.19 3.56
C LEU A 88 11.67 -11.48 4.36
N VAL A 89 10.73 -11.78 5.27
CA VAL A 89 10.74 -13.02 6.05
C VAL A 89 10.67 -14.25 5.14
N LYS A 90 9.79 -14.23 4.12
CA LYS A 90 9.68 -15.31 3.13
C LYS A 90 10.95 -15.47 2.29
N ALA A 91 11.68 -14.39 2.04
CA ALA A 91 12.97 -14.41 1.35
C ALA A 91 14.14 -14.88 2.25
N GLY A 92 13.90 -15.16 3.53
CA GLY A 92 14.95 -15.56 4.48
C GLY A 92 15.83 -14.39 4.94
N ILE A 93 15.42 -13.16 4.69
CA ILE A 93 16.14 -11.95 5.12
C ILE A 93 15.68 -11.63 6.54
N SER A 94 16.59 -11.71 7.52
CA SER A 94 16.27 -11.39 8.91
C SER A 94 15.90 -9.90 9.06
N HIS A 95 14.87 -9.62 9.86
CA HIS A 95 14.38 -8.28 10.18
C HIS A 95 15.25 -7.54 11.22
N THR A 96 16.27 -8.21 11.76
CA THR A 96 17.24 -7.64 12.68
C THR A 96 18.53 -7.27 11.96
N PRO A 97 19.12 -6.08 12.19
CA PRO A 97 20.47 -5.81 11.74
C PRO A 97 21.43 -6.87 12.33
N LEU A 98 22.27 -7.47 11.48
CA LEU A 98 23.36 -8.39 11.87
C LEU A 98 24.49 -7.61 12.56
N PHE A 99 24.21 -6.98 13.70
CA PHE A 99 25.22 -6.36 14.55
C PHE A 99 24.97 -6.76 16.00
N LEU A 100 25.50 -7.91 16.43
CA LEU A 100 25.93 -8.21 17.83
C LEU A 100 26.32 -9.68 18.07
N LEU A 101 26.98 -10.32 17.11
CA LEU A 101 27.71 -11.57 17.38
C LEU A 101 29.08 -11.47 16.70
N ASP A 102 29.89 -10.53 17.19
CA ASP A 102 31.35 -10.75 17.14
C ASP A 102 31.73 -11.58 18.39
N PRO A 103 32.65 -12.55 18.24
CA PRO A 103 32.95 -13.60 19.23
C PRO A 103 33.68 -13.12 20.50
#